data_AF-A0A4Q6BM96-F1
#
_entry.id   AF-A0A4Q6BM96-F1
#
_cell.length_a   1.000
_cell.length_b   1.000
_cell.length_c   1.000
_cell.angle_alpha   90.00
_cell.angle_beta   90.00
_cell.angle_gamma   90.00
#
_symmetry.space_group_name_H-M   'P 1'
#
loop_
_entity.id
_entity.type
_entity.pdbx_description
1 polymer ?
#
loop_
_entity_poly.entity_id
_entity_poly.type
_entity_poly.pdbx_seq_one_letter_code
_entity_poly.pdbx_strand_id
1 'polypeptide(L)'
;KQIRKLDSDVAVVIFTGYPNLETAVASMKLDAVDYLKKPFNVDDFRVVLDRVMKKKGLARSPEEELHKVIGDTIRNLRKDKDLTLKQMAHRTGLSVSLLSQIERAESSASISSLYKIAVALQAKVGDLFGTF
;
A
#
# COMPACT_ATOMS: atom_id res chain seq x y z
N LYS A 1 22.03 -4.48 19.43
CA LYS A 1 22.90 -5.56 18.92
C LYS A 1 22.23 -6.96 18.95
N GLN A 2 21.54 -7.36 20.02
CA GLN A 2 20.94 -8.70 20.12
C GLN A 2 19.90 -9.00 19.02
N ILE A 3 19.01 -8.06 18.71
CA ILE A 3 17.96 -8.28 17.70
C ILE A 3 18.52 -8.58 16.30
N ARG A 4 19.64 -7.93 15.92
CA ARG A 4 20.34 -8.16 14.64
C ARG A 4 20.97 -9.56 14.55
N LYS A 5 21.22 -10.22 15.68
CA LYS A 5 21.70 -11.62 15.69
C LYS A 5 20.56 -12.62 15.50
N LEU A 6 19.33 -12.23 15.84
CA LEU A 6 18.14 -13.06 15.68
C LEU A 6 17.56 -12.92 14.27
N ASP A 7 17.48 -11.68 13.78
CA ASP A 7 16.99 -11.38 12.45
C ASP A 7 17.66 -10.11 11.90
N SER A 8 18.44 -10.28 10.84
CA SER A 8 19.05 -9.17 10.11
C SER A 8 18.05 -8.38 9.28
N ASP A 9 16.90 -8.97 8.95
CA ASP A 9 15.89 -8.36 8.10
C ASP A 9 14.84 -7.53 8.85
N VAL A 10 14.85 -7.49 10.17
CA VAL A 10 14.00 -6.56 10.93
C VAL A 10 14.43 -5.10 10.68
N ALA A 11 13.49 -4.18 10.45
CA ALA A 11 13.81 -2.76 10.45
C ALA A 11 13.91 -2.22 11.89
N VAL A 12 14.99 -1.50 12.21
CA VAL A 12 15.19 -0.91 13.54
C VAL A 12 15.20 0.61 13.42
N VAL A 13 14.30 1.28 14.11
CA VAL A 13 14.26 2.74 14.23
C VAL A 13 14.52 3.10 15.69
N ILE A 14 15.41 4.07 15.93
CA ILE A 14 15.71 4.54 17.28
C ILE A 14 14.85 5.76 17.59
N PHE A 15 14.20 5.76 18.76
CA PHE A 15 13.45 6.91 19.26
C PHE A 15 14.10 7.42 20.55
N THR A 16 14.37 8.71 20.66
CA THR A 16 15.05 9.28 21.85
C THR A 16 14.45 10.61 22.30
N GLY A 17 14.42 10.88 23.60
CA GLY A 17 14.12 12.22 24.13
C GLY A 17 15.35 13.14 24.20
N TYR A 18 16.56 12.58 24.10
CA TYR A 18 17.83 13.30 24.25
C TYR A 18 18.73 13.01 23.04
N PRO A 19 18.47 13.65 21.89
CA PRO A 19 19.27 13.42 20.69
C PRO A 19 20.65 14.06 20.82
N ASN A 20 21.67 13.34 20.39
CA ASN A 20 23.00 13.90 20.16
C ASN A 20 23.67 13.20 18.97
N LEU A 21 24.67 13.86 18.39
CA LEU A 21 25.34 13.38 17.18
C LEU A 21 26.01 12.01 17.41
N GLU A 22 26.63 11.81 18.57
CA GLU A 22 27.35 10.58 18.89
C GLU A 22 26.43 9.36 18.91
N THR A 23 25.30 9.45 19.62
CA THR A 23 24.31 8.37 19.70
C THR A 23 23.61 8.13 18.37
N ALA A 24 23.35 9.20 17.60
CA ALA A 24 22.81 9.07 16.25
C ALA A 24 23.78 8.29 15.36
N VAL A 25 25.05 8.69 15.29
CA VAL A 25 26.08 7.98 14.51
C VAL A 25 26.28 6.54 14.99
N ALA A 26 26.34 6.33 16.31
CA ALA A 26 26.48 4.99 16.89
C ALA A 26 25.30 4.07 16.51
N SER A 27 24.08 4.59 16.49
CA SER A 27 22.91 3.82 16.08
C SER A 27 22.94 3.43 14.60
N MET A 28 23.37 4.34 13.72
CA MET A 28 23.50 4.08 12.28
C MET A 28 24.57 3.02 12.00
N LYS A 29 25.68 3.03 12.75
CA LYS A 29 26.70 1.97 12.68
C LYS A 29 26.19 0.58 13.09
N LEU A 30 25.08 0.52 13.84
CA LEU A 30 24.40 -0.73 14.20
C LEU A 30 23.29 -1.11 13.20
N ASP A 31 23.29 -0.49 12.01
CA ASP A 31 22.31 -0.69 10.96
C ASP A 31 20.87 -0.38 11.42
N ALA A 32 20.73 0.65 12.26
CA ALA A 32 19.45 1.33 12.38
C ALA A 32 19.06 1.93 11.02
N VAL A 33 17.78 1.86 10.70
CA VAL A 33 17.22 2.42 9.47
C VAL A 33 17.01 3.93 9.61
N ASP A 34 16.60 4.38 10.79
CA ASP A 34 16.40 5.79 11.07
C ASP A 34 16.50 6.12 12.57
N TYR A 35 16.54 7.41 12.89
CA TYR A 35 16.64 7.98 14.23
C TYR A 35 15.67 9.15 14.40
N LEU A 36 14.68 9.00 15.28
CA LEU A 36 13.62 9.98 15.51
C LEU A 36 13.70 10.59 16.92
N LYS A 37 13.66 11.91 16.99
CA LYS A 37 13.61 12.67 18.25
C LYS A 37 12.18 12.70 18.79
N LYS A 38 12.01 12.50 20.10
CA LYS A 38 10.79 12.77 20.85
C LYS A 38 10.86 14.17 21.49
N PRO A 39 9.73 14.90 21.55
CA PRO A 39 8.47 14.59 20.90
C PRO A 39 8.59 14.75 19.37
N PHE A 40 7.81 13.97 18.61
CA PHE A 40 7.67 14.07 17.15
C PHE A 40 6.20 14.22 16.79
N ASN A 41 5.93 14.80 15.62
CA ASN A 41 4.57 14.84 15.07
C ASN A 41 4.31 13.63 14.16
N VAL A 42 3.07 13.51 13.67
CA VAL A 42 2.66 12.38 12.80
C VAL A 42 3.43 12.38 11.47
N ASP A 43 3.77 13.55 10.94
CA ASP A 43 4.43 13.67 9.65
C ASP A 43 5.90 13.26 9.73
N ASP A 44 6.61 13.61 10.81
CA ASP A 44 7.97 13.14 11.08
C ASP A 44 8.01 11.61 11.13
N PHE A 45 7.00 11.00 11.77
CA PHE A 45 6.88 9.56 11.88
C PHE A 45 6.58 8.90 10.53
N ARG A 46 5.69 9.49 9.71
CA ARG A 46 5.41 9.00 8.35
C ARG A 46 6.66 8.99 7.49
N VAL A 47 7.48 10.04 7.54
CA VAL A 47 8.74 10.11 6.80
C VAL A 47 9.69 8.97 7.19
N VAL A 48 9.79 8.67 8.48
CA VAL A 48 10.61 7.54 8.97
C VAL A 48 10.08 6.20 8.46
N LEU A 49 8.75 6.00 8.52
CA LEU A 49 8.12 4.79 8.00
C LEU A 49 8.37 4.62 6.50
N ASP A 50 8.25 5.68 5.71
CA ASP A 50 8.49 5.62 4.26
C ASP A 50 9.93 5.20 3.94
N ARG A 51 10.91 5.69 4.71
CA ARG A 51 12.32 5.26 4.57
C ARG A 51 12.50 3.80 4.97
N VAL A 52 11.84 3.34 6.03
CA VAL A 52 11.85 1.94 6.45
C VAL A 52 11.29 1.04 5.36
N MET A 53 10.13 1.41 4.80
CA MET A 53 9.48 0.65 3.74
C MET A 53 10.36 0.59 2.49
N LYS A 54 10.97 1.70 2.08
CA LYS A 54 11.92 1.72 0.94
C LYS A 54 13.16 0.86 1.19
N LYS A 55 13.83 0.99 2.35
CA LYS A 55 15.05 0.22 2.65
C LYS A 55 14.78 -1.29 2.73
N LYS A 56 13.57 -1.70 3.11
CA LYS A 56 13.16 -3.10 3.18
C LYS A 56 12.54 -3.65 1.91
N GLY A 57 12.47 -2.87 0.83
CA GLY A 57 11.76 -3.29 -0.38
C GLY A 57 10.27 -3.57 -0.14
N LEU A 58 9.73 -3.06 0.96
CA LEU A 58 8.31 -3.14 1.33
C LEU A 58 7.50 -1.99 0.72
N ALA A 59 8.18 -0.97 0.19
CA ALA A 59 7.55 0.06 -0.62
C ALA A 59 6.96 -0.62 -1.86
N ARG A 60 5.64 -0.51 -2.02
CA ARG A 60 4.96 -0.95 -3.24
C ARG A 60 5.59 -0.21 -4.42
N SER A 61 5.83 -0.94 -5.50
CA SER A 61 6.11 -0.33 -6.79
C SER A 61 4.94 0.58 -7.20
N PRO A 62 5.19 1.62 -8.03
CA PRO A 62 4.11 2.46 -8.56
C PRO A 62 3.00 1.65 -9.23
N GLU A 63 3.35 0.52 -9.86
CA GLU A 63 2.39 -0.39 -10.49
C GLU A 63 1.52 -1.13 -9.46
N GLU A 64 2.11 -1.64 -8.37
CA GLU A 64 1.35 -2.27 -7.28
C GLU A 64 0.44 -1.27 -6.56
N GLU A 65 0.90 -0.03 -6.40
CA GLU A 65 0.09 1.06 -5.83
C GLU A 65 -1.08 1.42 -6.76
N LEU A 66 -0.84 1.51 -8.07
CA LEU A 66 -1.88 1.71 -9.06
C LEU A 66 -2.94 0.58 -9.02
N HIS A 67 -2.51 -0.69 -9.01
CA HIS A 67 -3.43 -1.82 -8.91
C HIS A 67 -4.24 -1.81 -7.61
N LYS A 68 -3.61 -1.42 -6.50
CA LYS A 68 -4.27 -1.23 -5.19
C LYS A 68 -5.39 -0.20 -5.29
N VAL A 69 -5.07 0.99 -5.83
CA VAL A 69 -6.04 2.08 -5.98
C VAL A 69 -7.21 1.66 -6.87
N ILE A 70 -6.94 1.01 -8.00
CA ILE A 70 -7.97 0.51 -8.90
C ILE A 70 -8.87 -0.52 -8.21
N GLY A 71 -8.27 -1.51 -7.54
CA GLY A 71 -9.00 -2.57 -6.85
C GLY A 71 -9.89 -2.03 -5.72
N ASP A 72 -9.35 -1.13 -4.89
CA ASP A 72 -10.08 -0.49 -3.79
C ASP A 72 -11.22 0.40 -4.33
N THR A 73 -10.97 1.16 -5.39
CA THR A 73 -11.99 2.03 -6.03
C THR A 73 -13.14 1.21 -6.62
N ILE A 74 -12.84 0.15 -7.37
CA ILE A 74 -13.86 -0.78 -7.91
C ILE A 74 -14.69 -1.37 -6.76
N ARG A 75 -14.03 -1.84 -5.70
CA ARG A 75 -14.69 -2.45 -4.54
C ARG A 75 -15.64 -1.48 -3.84
N ASN A 76 -15.21 -0.24 -3.66
CA ASN A 76 -16.02 0.80 -3.01
C ASN A 76 -17.23 1.16 -3.88
N LEU A 77 -17.02 1.49 -5.15
CA LEU A 77 -18.12 1.79 -6.09
C LEU A 77 -19.13 0.64 -6.20
N ARG A 78 -18.66 -0.61 -6.17
CA ARG A 78 -19.54 -1.79 -6.17
C ARG A 78 -20.38 -1.87 -4.90
N LYS A 79 -19.75 -1.67 -3.74
CA LYS A 79 -20.43 -1.71 -2.44
C LYS A 79 -21.41 -0.54 -2.25
N ASP A 80 -21.07 0.66 -2.72
CA ASP A 80 -21.95 1.83 -2.69
C ASP A 80 -23.22 1.63 -3.53
N LYS A 81 -23.20 0.67 -4.46
CA LYS A 81 -24.35 0.23 -5.26
C LYS A 81 -25.02 -1.03 -4.71
N ASP A 82 -24.65 -1.47 -3.51
CA ASP A 82 -25.14 -2.68 -2.84
C ASP A 82 -24.99 -3.97 -3.67
N LEU A 83 -23.98 -4.02 -4.54
CA LEU A 83 -23.76 -5.18 -5.41
C LEU A 83 -22.82 -6.19 -4.74
N THR A 84 -23.19 -7.47 -4.77
CA THR A 84 -22.27 -8.58 -4.46
C THR A 84 -21.33 -8.85 -5.63
N LEU A 85 -20.20 -9.53 -5.37
CA LEU A 85 -19.31 -10.00 -6.44
C LEU A 85 -20.04 -10.91 -7.45
N LYS A 86 -21.00 -11.72 -7.00
CA LYS A 86 -21.81 -12.60 -7.87
C LYS A 86 -22.70 -11.80 -8.82
N GLN A 87 -23.36 -10.75 -8.33
CA GLN A 87 -24.15 -9.85 -9.18
C GLN A 87 -23.25 -9.06 -10.14
N MET A 88 -22.08 -8.62 -9.68
CA MET A 88 -21.12 -7.91 -10.51
C MET A 88 -20.56 -8.79 -11.65
N ALA A 89 -20.28 -10.06 -11.34
CA ALA A 89 -19.89 -11.07 -12.34
C ALA A 89 -20.96 -11.22 -13.42
N HIS A 90 -22.23 -11.33 -13.01
CA HIS A 90 -23.33 -11.44 -13.96
C HIS A 90 -23.46 -10.19 -14.87
N ARG A 91 -23.28 -8.99 -14.31
CA ARG A 91 -23.38 -7.72 -15.07
C ARG A 91 -22.21 -7.50 -16.05
N THR A 92 -21.00 -7.91 -15.68
CA THR A 92 -19.79 -7.71 -16.49
C THR A 92 -19.51 -8.85 -17.46
N GLY A 93 -20.09 -10.03 -17.21
CA GLY A 93 -19.70 -11.29 -17.85
C GLY A 93 -18.32 -11.80 -17.44
N LEU A 94 -17.72 -11.24 -16.38
CA LEU A 94 -16.45 -11.70 -15.81
C LEU A 94 -16.70 -12.72 -14.70
N SER A 95 -15.73 -13.59 -14.42
CA SER A 95 -15.85 -14.54 -13.32
C SER A 95 -15.75 -13.84 -11.95
N VAL A 96 -16.44 -14.38 -10.94
CA VAL A 96 -16.34 -13.91 -9.55
C VAL A 96 -14.89 -13.94 -9.05
N SER A 97 -14.13 -14.97 -9.43
CA SER A 97 -12.72 -15.11 -9.07
C SER A 97 -11.89 -13.96 -9.63
N LEU A 98 -12.04 -13.64 -10.92
CA LEU A 98 -11.31 -12.55 -11.56
C LEU A 98 -11.64 -11.20 -10.91
N LEU A 99 -12.92 -10.91 -10.67
CA LEU A 99 -13.33 -9.69 -9.97
C LEU A 99 -12.74 -9.61 -8.56
N SER A 100 -12.73 -10.73 -7.83
CA SER A 100 -12.14 -10.81 -6.49
C SER A 100 -10.61 -10.60 -6.51
N GLN A 101 -9.91 -11.11 -7.53
CA GLN A 101 -8.46 -10.89 -7.69
C GLN A 101 -8.15 -9.42 -8.01
N ILE A 102 -8.94 -8.80 -8.90
CA ILE A 102 -8.81 -7.38 -9.24
C ILE A 102 -9.05 -6.51 -8.01
N GLU A 103 -10.15 -6.72 -7.27
CA GLU A 103 -10.47 -5.93 -6.05
C GLU A 103 -9.49 -6.14 -4.88
N ARG A 104 -8.63 -7.17 -4.95
CA ARG A 104 -7.56 -7.42 -3.98
C ARG A 104 -6.19 -7.03 -4.50
N ALA A 105 -6.10 -6.47 -5.71
CA ALA A 105 -4.86 -6.12 -6.40
C ALA A 105 -3.88 -7.30 -6.57
N GLU A 106 -4.40 -8.52 -6.72
CA GLU A 106 -3.59 -9.72 -6.99
C GLU A 106 -3.30 -9.93 -8.47
N SER A 107 -4.04 -9.25 -9.36
CA SER A 107 -3.84 -9.32 -10.80
C SER A 107 -4.13 -7.98 -11.49
N SER A 108 -3.40 -7.72 -12.57
CA SER A 108 -3.69 -6.59 -13.45
C SER A 108 -4.97 -6.88 -14.24
N ALA A 109 -5.89 -5.92 -14.24
CA ALA A 109 -7.06 -5.99 -15.09
C ALA A 109 -6.69 -5.56 -16.51
N SER A 110 -7.11 -6.32 -17.53
CA SER A 110 -7.01 -5.84 -18.90
C SER A 110 -7.88 -4.60 -19.10
N ILE A 111 -7.55 -3.76 -20.09
CA ILE A 111 -8.35 -2.58 -20.46
C ILE A 111 -9.81 -2.98 -20.76
N SER A 112 -10.03 -4.13 -21.40
CA SER A 112 -11.38 -4.65 -21.67
C SER A 112 -12.14 -4.96 -20.38
N SER A 113 -11.48 -5.58 -19.39
CA SER A 113 -12.08 -5.85 -18.08
C SER A 113 -12.41 -4.55 -17.33
N LEU A 114 -11.49 -3.58 -17.31
CA LEU A 114 -11.72 -2.26 -16.70
C LEU A 114 -12.92 -1.55 -17.34
N TYR A 115 -13.00 -1.56 -18.68
CA TYR A 115 -14.13 -1.00 -19.41
C TYR A 115 -15.46 -1.66 -19.03
N LYS A 116 -15.52 -3.01 -19.02
CA LYS A 116 -16.72 -3.76 -18.63
C LYS A 116 -17.15 -3.45 -17.20
N ILE A 117 -16.19 -3.36 -16.28
CA ILE A 117 -16.44 -3.03 -14.87
C ILE A 117 -16.99 -1.61 -14.75
N ALA A 118 -16.35 -0.62 -15.38
CA ALA A 118 -16.80 0.77 -15.36
C ALA A 118 -18.23 0.93 -15.88
N VAL A 119 -18.53 0.34 -17.05
CA VAL A 119 -19.87 0.36 -17.65
C VAL A 119 -20.90 -0.27 -16.70
N ALA A 120 -20.60 -1.43 -16.12
CA ALA A 120 -21.53 -2.12 -15.23
C ALA A 120 -21.72 -1.44 -13.85
N LEU A 121 -20.75 -0.61 -13.45
CA LEU A 121 -20.83 0.30 -12.30
C LEU A 121 -21.45 1.66 -12.68
N GLN A 122 -21.71 1.94 -13.96
CA GLN A 122 -22.17 3.25 -14.45
C GLN A 122 -21.19 4.39 -14.07
N ALA A 123 -19.90 4.11 -14.17
CA ALA A 123 -18.82 5.06 -13.94
C ALA A 123 -17.99 5.24 -15.22
N LYS A 124 -17.18 6.29 -15.31
CA LYS A 124 -16.18 6.42 -16.36
C LYS A 124 -14.99 5.52 -16.01
N VAL A 125 -14.29 5.02 -17.04
CA VAL A 125 -13.07 4.20 -16.82
C VAL A 125 -12.03 4.98 -16.02
N GLY A 126 -11.89 6.29 -16.26
CA GLY A 126 -10.98 7.16 -15.50
C GLY A 126 -11.31 7.25 -14.01
N ASP A 127 -12.58 7.13 -13.64
CA ASP A 127 -12.99 7.17 -12.22
C ASP A 127 -12.43 5.98 -11.44
N LEU A 128 -12.09 4.86 -12.11
CA LEU A 128 -11.50 3.69 -11.47
C LEU A 128 -10.06 3.92 -11.00
N PHE A 129 -9.39 4.96 -11.51
CA PHE A 129 -8.01 5.29 -11.14
C PHE A 129 -7.94 6.16 -9.87
N GLY A 130 -9.08 6.58 -9.31
CA GLY A 130 -9.12 7.34 -8.06
C GLY A 130 -8.38 8.68 -8.18
N THR A 131 -7.55 9.01 -7.19
CA THR A 131 -6.72 10.23 -7.15
C THR A 131 -5.34 10.04 -7.78
N PHE A 132 -5.10 8.90 -8.44
CA PHE A 132 -3.82 8.59 -9.06
C PHE A 132 -3.60 9.39 -10.35
#